data_AF-A0A6G0RVV4-F1
#
_entry.id   AF-A0A6G0RVV4-F1
#
_cell.length_a   1.000
_cell.length_b   1.000
_cell.length_c   1.000
_cell.angle_alpha   90.00
_cell.angle_beta   90.00
_cell.angle_gamma   90.00
#
_symmetry.space_group_name_H-M   'P 1'
#
loop_
_entity.id
_entity.type
_entity.pdbx_description
1 polymer ?
#
loop_
_entity_poly.entity_id
_entity_poly.type
_entity_poly.pdbx_seq_one_letter_code
_entity_poly.pdbx_strand_id
1 'polypeptide(L)'
;MTADAKTGGTLERFNGKSYTMWNDKLMTHVNSLDHVYQMKLQEKQQSKAKVLMADFLRRNPDKPLSPTTKTPEQEALGMRWDVVHWTR
;
A
#
# COMPACT_ATOMS: atom_id res chain seq x y z
N MET A 1 -34.89 6.77 -15.17
CA MET A 1 -34.00 5.85 -14.42
C MET A 1 -32.60 5.99 -14.99
N THR A 2 -31.82 6.94 -14.48
CA THR A 2 -30.40 7.06 -14.80
C THR A 2 -29.64 6.24 -13.77
N ALA A 3 -29.14 5.09 -14.19
CA ALA A 3 -28.28 4.27 -13.34
C ALA A 3 -26.96 5.03 -13.16
N ASP A 4 -26.77 5.60 -11.97
CA ASP A 4 -25.48 6.03 -11.47
C ASP A 4 -24.56 4.82 -11.42
N ALA A 5 -23.86 4.57 -12.53
CA ALA A 5 -22.76 3.64 -12.59
C ALA A 5 -21.63 4.25 -11.77
N LYS A 6 -21.66 3.97 -10.46
CA LYS A 6 -20.57 4.11 -9.50
C LYS A 6 -19.30 3.67 -10.21
N THR A 7 -18.57 4.66 -10.70
CA THR A 7 -17.59 4.49 -11.74
C THR A 7 -16.45 3.70 -11.10
N GLY A 8 -16.22 2.51 -11.61
CA GLY A 8 -15.08 1.67 -11.25
C GLY A 8 -13.84 2.54 -11.09
N GLY A 9 -13.09 2.33 -10.00
CA GLY A 9 -12.04 3.25 -9.56
C GLY A 9 -11.12 3.65 -10.71
N THR A 10 -10.57 4.86 -10.71
CA THR A 10 -9.85 5.50 -11.82
C THR A 10 -8.82 4.63 -12.57
N LEU A 11 -8.30 3.56 -11.94
CA LEU A 11 -7.41 2.60 -12.60
C LEU A 11 -8.11 1.48 -13.39
N GLU A 12 -9.36 1.13 -13.07
CA GLU A 12 -10.18 0.20 -13.86
C GLU A 12 -10.45 0.75 -15.26
N ARG A 13 -10.39 2.08 -15.43
CA ARG A 13 -10.57 2.76 -16.70
C ARG A 13 -9.58 3.90 -16.86
N PHE A 14 -8.55 3.71 -17.68
CA PHE A 14 -7.55 4.75 -17.97
C PHE A 14 -7.43 4.98 -19.48
N ASN A 15 -7.52 6.24 -19.91
CA ASN A 15 -7.44 6.65 -21.31
C ASN A 15 -8.38 5.86 -22.26
N GLY A 16 -9.64 5.68 -21.85
CA GLY A 16 -10.65 4.94 -22.61
C GLY A 16 -10.47 3.42 -22.62
N LYS A 17 -9.39 2.88 -22.03
CA LYS A 17 -9.14 1.44 -21.92
C LYS A 17 -9.60 0.92 -20.56
N SER A 18 -10.23 -0.26 -20.58
CA SER A 18 -10.61 -0.98 -19.37
C SER A 18 -9.46 -1.90 -18.94
N TYR A 19 -9.08 -1.84 -17.67
CA TYR A 19 -8.02 -2.65 -17.08
C TYR A 19 -8.56 -3.50 -15.94
N THR A 20 -9.56 -4.33 -16.21
CA THR A 20 -10.28 -5.11 -15.17
C THR A 20 -9.39 -5.95 -14.24
N MET A 21 -8.18 -6.33 -14.67
CA MET A 21 -7.23 -7.13 -13.88
C MET A 21 -6.07 -6.32 -13.28
N TRP A 22 -6.12 -4.98 -13.30
CA TRP A 22 -4.99 -4.16 -12.82
C TRP A 22 -4.64 -4.47 -11.37
N ASN A 23 -5.66 -4.64 -10.52
CA ASN A 23 -5.48 -4.90 -9.10
C ASN A 23 -4.88 -6.29 -8.88
N ASP A 24 -5.38 -7.32 -9.56
CA ASP A 24 -4.84 -8.67 -9.47
C ASP A 24 -3.38 -8.73 -9.94
N LYS A 25 -3.06 -8.04 -11.04
CA LYS A 25 -1.68 -7.94 -11.57
C LYS A 25 -0.75 -7.23 -10.60
N LEU A 26 -1.18 -6.09 -10.06
CA LEU A 26 -0.42 -5.33 -9.07
C LEU A 26 -0.18 -6.19 -7.83
N MET A 27 -1.22 -6.77 -7.26
CA MET A 27 -1.11 -7.59 -6.04
C MET A 27 -0.25 -8.83 -6.27
N THR A 28 -0.35 -9.49 -7.42
CA THR A 28 0.51 -10.63 -7.77
C THR A 28 1.98 -10.23 -7.80
N HIS A 29 2.30 -9.11 -8.44
CA HIS A 29 3.69 -8.61 -8.49
C HIS A 29 4.20 -8.21 -7.10
N VAL A 30 3.38 -7.54 -6.29
CA VAL A 30 3.74 -7.15 -4.93
C VAL A 30 4.01 -8.38 -4.05
N ASN A 31 3.16 -9.40 -4.12
CA ASN A 31 3.35 -10.63 -3.35
C ASN A 31 4.66 -11.34 -3.73
N SER A 32 5.07 -11.32 -5.00
CA SER A 32 6.34 -11.94 -5.41
C SER A 32 7.55 -11.17 -4.88
N LEU A 33 7.48 -9.84 -4.85
CA LEU A 33 8.51 -9.00 -4.22
C LEU A 33 8.60 -9.24 -2.71
N ASP A 34 7.46 -9.31 -2.01
CA ASP A 34 7.41 -9.59 -0.58
C ASP A 34 7.98 -10.98 -0.25
N HIS A 35 7.74 -11.98 -1.11
CA HIS A 35 8.33 -13.31 -0.96
C HIS A 35 9.85 -13.27 -1.09
N VAL A 36 10.38 -12.63 -2.13
CA VAL A 36 11.84 -12.47 -2.34
C VAL A 36 12.47 -11.72 -1.17
N TYR A 37 11.83 -10.67 -0.68
CA TYR A 37 12.32 -9.91 0.47
C TYR A 37 12.43 -10.79 1.72
N GLN A 38 11.40 -11.60 2.01
CA GLN A 38 11.42 -12.49 3.16
C GLN A 38 12.46 -13.60 3.05
N MET A 39 12.65 -14.16 1.86
CA MET A 39 13.75 -15.11 1.64
C MET A 39 15.10 -14.49 1.97
N LYS A 40 15.36 -13.26 1.52
CA LYS A 40 16.60 -12.54 1.82
C LYS A 40 16.76 -12.25 3.33
N LEU A 41 15.68 -11.99 4.05
CA LEU A 41 15.74 -11.87 5.52
C LEU A 41 16.14 -13.20 6.16
N GLN A 42 15.55 -14.30 5.70
CA GLN A 42 15.88 -15.64 6.19
C GLN A 42 17.33 -16.04 5.91
N GLU A 43 17.83 -15.78 4.69
CA GLU A 43 19.25 -15.99 4.32
C GLU A 43 20.20 -15.23 5.25
N LYS A 44 19.79 -14.04 5.69
CA LYS A 44 20.54 -13.19 6.64
C LYS A 44 20.31 -13.57 8.11
N GLN A 45 19.57 -14.64 8.39
CA GLN A 45 19.12 -15.04 9.74
C GLN A 45 18.40 -13.91 10.51
N GLN A 46 17.77 -13.00 9.78
CA GLN A 46 16.99 -11.90 10.35
C GLN A 46 15.57 -12.35 10.63
N SER A 47 14.92 -11.69 11.60
CA SER A 47 13.51 -11.90 11.87
C SER A 47 12.66 -11.55 10.65
N LYS A 48 11.57 -12.30 10.46
CA LYS A 48 10.55 -12.02 9.44
C LYS A 48 10.06 -10.57 9.55
N ALA A 49 9.76 -9.97 8.40
CA ALA A 49 9.16 -8.64 8.34
C ALA A 49 7.83 -8.61 9.11
N LYS A 50 7.62 -7.56 9.91
CA LYS A 50 6.36 -7.36 10.65
C LYS A 50 5.23 -6.85 9.76
N VAL A 51 5.57 -6.13 8.69
CA VAL A 51 4.66 -5.53 7.71
C VAL A 51 5.28 -5.71 6.33
N LEU A 52 4.46 -6.15 5.38
CA LEU A 52 4.83 -6.33 3.98
C LEU A 52 4.16 -5.28 3.10
N MET A 53 4.64 -5.12 1.87
CA MET A 53 4.05 -4.15 0.93
C MET A 53 2.60 -4.53 0.59
N ALA A 54 2.31 -5.82 0.48
CA ALA A 54 0.95 -6.32 0.29
C ALA A 54 0.01 -5.93 1.44
N ASP A 55 0.50 -5.84 2.68
CA ASP A 55 -0.32 -5.45 3.84
C ASP A 55 -0.75 -3.97 3.73
N PHE A 56 0.16 -3.11 3.27
CA PHE A 56 -0.10 -1.68 3.05
C PHE A 56 -1.07 -1.44 1.89
N LEU A 57 -1.03 -2.26 0.84
CA LEU A 57 -1.91 -2.10 -0.32
C LEU A 57 -3.29 -2.75 -0.11
N ARG A 58 -3.38 -3.80 0.70
CA ARG A 58 -4.65 -4.49 1.01
C ARG A 58 -5.51 -3.74 2.01
N ARG A 59 -4.89 -3.12 3.01
CA ARG A 59 -5.58 -2.24 3.95
C ARG A 59 -5.25 -0.81 3.58
N ASN A 60 -6.26 0.02 3.32
CA ASN A 60 -6.11 1.44 3.64
C ASN A 60 -5.81 1.45 5.15
N PRO A 61 -4.57 1.73 5.59
CA PRO A 61 -4.29 1.67 7.00
C PRO A 61 -5.02 2.87 7.62
N ASP A 62 -6.04 2.63 8.45
CA ASP A 62 -6.74 3.70 9.20
C ASP A 62 -5.74 4.58 9.98
N LYS A 63 -4.56 4.02 10.28
CA LYS A 63 -3.33 4.70 10.68
C LYS A 63 -2.13 3.81 10.38
N PRO A 64 -0.96 4.34 9.99
CA PRO A 64 0.27 3.56 10.02
C PRO A 64 0.50 3.05 11.45
N LEU A 65 0.97 1.80 11.57
CA LEU A 65 1.36 1.24 12.86
C LEU A 65 2.39 2.18 13.51
N SER A 66 2.03 2.75 14.67
CA SER A 66 2.94 3.59 15.43
C SER A 66 4.20 2.79 15.75
N PRO A 67 5.38 3.26 15.35
CA PRO A 67 6.63 2.62 15.72
C PRO A 67 6.77 2.64 17.25
N THR A 68 7.16 1.53 17.85
CA THR A 68 7.39 1.41 19.30
C THR A 68 8.60 2.24 19.76
N THR A 69 9.42 2.75 18.83
CA THR A 69 10.58 3.60 19.10
C THR A 69 10.54 4.79 18.15
N LYS A 70 10.27 5.98 18.69
CA LYS A 70 10.18 7.24 17.94
C LYS A 70 11.57 7.69 17.50
N THR A 71 11.95 7.42 16.26
CA THR A 71 13.12 8.05 15.64
C THR A 71 12.72 9.36 14.95
N PRO A 72 13.64 10.35 14.85
CA PRO A 72 13.34 11.67 14.27
C PRO A 72 12.81 11.61 12.83
N GLU A 73 13.25 10.63 12.03
CA GLU A 73 12.75 10.41 10.67
C GLU A 73 11.26 10.04 10.63
N GLN A 74 10.75 9.39 11.68
CA GLN A 74 9.34 8.99 11.78
C GLN A 74 8.45 10.14 12.25
N GLU A 75 9.00 11.05 13.05
CA GLU A 75 8.34 12.30 13.41
C GLU A 75 8.13 13.17 12.16
N ALA A 76 9.15 13.22 11.29
CA ALA A 76 9.03 13.87 9.98
C ALA A 76 7.98 13.19 9.07
N LEU A 77 7.86 11.86 9.11
CA LEU A 77 6.81 11.14 8.38
C LEU A 77 5.41 11.42 8.95
N GLY A 78 5.27 11.52 10.28
CA GLY A 78 4.01 11.91 10.93
C GLY A 78 3.57 13.32 10.55
N MET A 79 4.48 14.29 10.62
CA MET A 79 4.22 15.68 10.21
C MET A 79 3.83 15.77 8.72
N ARG A 80 4.43 14.95 7.85
CA ARG A 80 4.06 14.90 6.42
C ARG A 80 2.62 14.39 6.20
N TRP A 81 2.13 13.47 7.03
CA TRP A 81 0.75 13.00 6.95
C TRP A 81 -0.25 14.05 7.45
N ASP A 82 0.06 14.75 8.55
CA ASP A 82 -0.80 15.82 9.06
C ASP A 82 -1.02 16.93 8.02
N VAL A 83 0.01 17.28 7.24
CA VAL A 83 -0.09 18.26 6.15
C VAL A 83 -1.01 17.75 5.02
N VAL A 84 -0.92 16.48 4.64
CA VAL A 84 -1.73 15.90 3.54
C VAL A 84 -3.22 15.84 3.88
N HIS A 85 -3.57 15.67 5.16
CA HIS A 85 -4.96 15.56 5.60
C HIS A 85 -5.64 16.91 5.92
N TRP A 86 -4.88 18.01 6.04
CA TRP A 86 -5.43 19.35 6.27
C TRP A 86 -5.81 20.11 4.98
N THR A 87 -5.35 19.68 3.81
CA THR A 87 -5.70 20.28 2.51
C THR A 87 -6.79 19.49 1.76
N ARG A 88 -7.88 19.15 2.45
CA ARG A 88 -9.08 18.61 1.81
C ARG A 88 -10.28 19.53 2.00
#